data_AF-A0A2W1NQ15-F1
#
_entry.id   AF-A0A2W1NQ15-F1
#
_cell.length_a   1.000
_cell.length_b   1.000
_cell.length_c   1.000
_cell.angle_alpha   90.00
_cell.angle_beta   90.00
_cell.angle_gamma   90.00
#
_symmetry.space_group_name_H-M   'P 1'
#
loop_
_entity.id
_entity.type
_entity.pdbx_description
1 polymer ?
#
loop_
_entity_poly.entity_id
_entity_poly.type
_entity_poly.pdbx_seq_one_letter_code
_entity_poly.pdbx_strand_id
1 'polypeptide(L)'
;MFGDKQEAGTFDVEDLATGFIRFGNGATLQIEFSWASNIEEEASSLELRGSKAGVSFKHEDLKLFTEIEGTLCDIRPRLAKENRKLWPTVNTLNIS
;
A
#
# COMPACT_ATOMS: atom_id res chain seq x y z
N MET A 1 16.93 3.37 12.23
CA MET A 1 17.11 4.25 11.06
C MET A 1 18.49 3.92 10.48
N PHE A 2 18.57 3.58 9.19
CA PHE A 2 19.84 3.22 8.57
C PHE A 2 20.56 4.52 8.15
N GLY A 3 21.50 4.97 8.99
CA GLY A 3 22.32 6.16 8.80
C GLY A 3 23.03 6.53 10.11
N ASP A 4 24.29 6.93 10.03
CA ASP A 4 25.04 7.37 11.22
C ASP A 4 24.46 8.68 11.76
N LYS A 5 24.27 8.75 13.07
CA LYS A 5 23.76 9.96 13.75
C LYS A 5 24.79 11.08 13.61
N GLN A 6 24.47 12.12 12.84
CA GLN A 6 25.18 13.40 12.95
C GLN A 6 24.60 14.21 14.11
N GLU A 7 25.45 14.57 15.08
CA GLU A 7 25.08 15.36 16.27
C GLU A 7 24.43 16.72 15.92
N ALA A 8 24.63 17.23 14.70
CA ALA A 8 24.01 18.45 14.16
C ALA A 8 23.40 18.24 12.75
N GLY A 9 23.04 16.99 12.40
CA GLY A 9 22.43 16.68 11.11
C GLY A 9 21.06 17.34 10.95
N THR A 10 20.79 17.95 9.80
CA THR A 10 19.45 18.42 9.45
C THR A 10 18.71 17.28 8.77
N PHE A 11 17.52 16.91 9.27
CA PHE A 11 16.61 16.05 8.54
C PHE A 11 15.93 16.91 7.48
N ASP A 12 16.36 16.76 6.22
CA ASP A 12 15.85 17.53 5.08
C ASP A 12 14.86 16.73 4.22
N VAL A 13 14.54 15.50 4.62
CA VAL A 13 13.60 14.62 3.92
C VAL A 13 12.15 15.01 4.24
N GLU A 14 11.27 14.92 3.25
CA GLU A 14 9.85 15.14 3.43
C GLU A 14 9.20 14.01 4.25
N ASP A 15 8.52 14.38 5.34
CA ASP A 15 7.83 13.44 6.22
C ASP A 15 6.56 12.85 5.59
N LEU A 16 5.91 13.60 4.70
CA LEU A 16 4.65 13.28 4.00
C LEU A 16 4.70 13.73 2.54
N ALA A 17 4.31 12.84 1.64
CA ALA A 17 4.03 13.13 0.24
C ALA A 17 2.60 12.74 -0.12
N THR A 18 1.89 13.64 -0.81
CA THR A 18 0.54 13.39 -1.32
C THR A 18 0.43 13.88 -2.76
N GLY A 19 -0.39 13.21 -3.57
CA GLY A 19 -0.52 13.58 -4.98
C GLY A 19 -1.73 12.97 -5.67
N PHE A 20 -2.09 13.59 -6.80
CA PHE A 20 -3.12 13.12 -7.71
C PHE A 20 -2.55 12.87 -9.10
N ILE A 21 -2.91 11.74 -9.69
CA ILE A 21 -2.54 11.37 -11.06
C ILE A 21 -3.82 11.14 -11.84
N ARG A 22 -3.97 11.83 -12.97
CA ARG A 22 -5.00 11.52 -13.97
C ARG A 22 -4.37 10.73 -15.11
N PHE A 23 -4.89 9.54 -15.35
CA PHE A 23 -4.45 8.68 -16.44
C PHE A 23 -5.12 9.05 -17.76
N GLY A 24 -4.52 8.65 -18.88
CA GLY A 24 -5.07 8.89 -20.22
C GLY A 24 -6.43 8.22 -20.47
N ASN A 25 -6.78 7.18 -19.69
CA ASN A 25 -8.08 6.52 -19.73
C ASN A 25 -9.16 7.22 -18.87
N GLY A 26 -8.84 8.38 -18.26
CA GLY A 26 -9.77 9.15 -17.43
C GLY A 26 -9.86 8.72 -15.97
N ALA A 27 -9.19 7.64 -15.56
CA ALA A 27 -9.11 7.26 -14.15
C ALA A 27 -8.23 8.25 -13.35
N THR A 28 -8.49 8.36 -12.05
CA THR A 28 -7.72 9.18 -11.12
C THR A 28 -7.18 8.32 -9.98
N LEU A 29 -5.90 8.48 -9.66
CA LEU A 29 -5.27 7.92 -8.47
C LEU A 29 -4.96 9.04 -7.49
N GLN A 30 -5.33 8.84 -6.24
CA GLN A 30 -4.83 9.58 -5.09
C GLN A 30 -3.80 8.69 -4.39
N ILE A 31 -2.62 9.24 -4.11
CA ILE A 31 -1.56 8.56 -3.36
C ILE A 31 -1.15 9.41 -2.18
N GLU A 32 -0.95 8.75 -1.04
CA GLU A 32 -0.42 9.33 0.18
C GLU A 32 0.62 8.38 0.74
N PHE A 33 1.77 8.92 1.14
CA PHE A 33 2.83 8.19 1.78
C PHE A 33 3.48 9.07 2.84
N SER A 34 3.66 8.53 4.04
CA SER A 34 4.33 9.22 5.13
C SER A 34 5.18 8.23 5.91
N TRP A 35 6.39 8.65 6.25
CA TRP A 35 7.28 7.89 7.12
C TRP A 35 7.12 8.30 8.60
N ALA A 36 6.66 9.53 8.86
CA ALA A 36 6.50 10.08 10.19
C ALA A 36 5.05 10.57 10.43
N SER A 37 4.07 9.66 10.31
CA SER A 37 2.65 10.04 10.40
C SER A 37 2.20 10.46 11.81
N ASN A 38 2.92 10.06 12.86
CA ASN A 38 2.58 10.33 14.26
C ASN A 38 1.12 9.97 14.61
N ILE A 39 0.69 8.77 14.18
CA ILE A 39 -0.64 8.19 14.39
C ILE A 39 -0.57 6.97 15.33
N GLU A 40 -1.71 6.61 15.91
CA GLU A 40 -1.81 5.52 16.90
C GLU A 40 -1.47 4.14 16.31
N GLU A 41 -1.86 3.87 15.07
CA GLU A 41 -1.63 2.60 14.39
C GLU A 41 -1.12 2.83 12.95
N GLU A 42 -0.11 2.07 12.53
CA GLU A 42 0.36 2.08 11.14
C GLU A 42 -0.73 1.54 10.22
N ALA A 43 -1.20 2.39 9.30
CA ALA A 43 -2.26 2.03 8.38
C ALA A 43 -1.74 1.96 6.94
N SER A 44 -1.93 0.81 6.30
CA SER A 44 -1.91 0.70 4.85
C SER A 44 -3.33 0.49 4.36
N SER A 45 -3.74 1.29 3.38
CA SER A 45 -5.04 1.14 2.74
C SER A 45 -4.93 1.26 1.23
N LEU A 46 -5.75 0.47 0.54
CA LEU A 46 -5.91 0.48 -0.90
C LEU A 46 -7.39 0.40 -1.21
N GLU A 47 -7.85 1.31 -2.06
CA GLU A 47 -9.20 1.26 -2.60
C GLU A 47 -9.17 1.38 -4.12
N LEU A 48 -9.85 0.44 -4.79
CA LEU A 48 -10.05 0.46 -6.23
C LEU A 48 -11.54 0.57 -6.51
N ARG A 49 -11.92 1.52 -7.37
CA ARG A 49 -13.31 1.78 -7.75
C ARG A 49 -13.44 1.59 -9.25
N GLY A 50 -13.87 0.40 -9.66
CA GLY A 50 -14.19 0.09 -11.05
C GLY A 50 -15.68 0.25 -11.34
N SER A 51 -16.04 0.19 -12.62
CA SER A 51 -17.44 0.25 -13.06
C SER A 51 -18.23 -1.03 -12.79
N LYS A 52 -17.55 -2.17 -12.61
CA LYS A 52 -18.18 -3.48 -12.36
C LYS A 52 -18.02 -3.98 -10.93
N ALA A 53 -16.93 -3.57 -10.28
CA ALA A 53 -16.58 -3.98 -8.93
C ALA A 53 -15.63 -2.97 -8.30
N GLY A 54 -15.57 -2.99 -6.97
CA GLY A 54 -14.60 -2.25 -6.18
C GLY A 54 -13.88 -3.16 -5.19
N VAL A 55 -12.69 -2.76 -4.77
CA VAL A 55 -11.90 -3.46 -3.76
C VAL A 55 -11.55 -2.49 -2.66
N SER A 56 -11.67 -2.94 -1.41
CA SER A 56 -11.09 -2.28 -0.24
C SER A 56 -10.14 -3.25 0.43
N PHE A 57 -8.93 -2.78 0.71
CA PHE A 57 -7.94 -3.49 1.50
C PHE A 57 -7.44 -2.55 2.58
N LYS A 58 -7.69 -2.89 3.84
CA LYS A 58 -7.27 -2.07 4.99
C LYS A 58 -6.93 -3.00 6.15
N HIS A 59 -5.76 -2.81 6.77
CA HIS A 59 -5.30 -3.63 7.91
C HIS A 59 -5.46 -5.14 7.67
N GLU A 60 -4.97 -5.63 6.52
CA GLU A 60 -5.06 -7.04 6.10
C GLU A 60 -6.48 -7.58 5.81
N ASP A 61 -7.53 -6.75 5.92
CA ASP A 61 -8.91 -7.10 5.58
C ASP A 61 -9.20 -6.76 4.11
N LEU A 62 -9.36 -7.80 3.28
CA LEU A 62 -9.71 -7.67 1.86
C LEU A 62 -11.21 -7.86 1.65
N LYS A 63 -11.87 -6.86 1.06
CA LYS A 63 -13.28 -6.90 0.66
C LYS A 63 -13.42 -6.58 -0.82
N LEU A 64 -14.17 -7.41 -1.53
CA LEU A 64 -14.58 -7.19 -2.91
C LEU A 64 -16.07 -6.85 -2.92
N PHE A 65 -16.41 -5.72 -3.53
CA PHE A 65 -17.77 -5.25 -3.73
C PHE A 65 -18.12 -5.42 -5.19
N THR A 66 -19.14 -6.22 -5.49
CA THR A 66 -19.51 -6.57 -6.87
C THR A 66 -21.00 -6.84 -6.98
N GLU A 67 -21.47 -7.06 -8.20
CA GLU A 67 -22.78 -7.62 -8.49
C GLU A 67 -22.64 -9.05 -9.02
N ILE A 68 -23.47 -9.98 -8.54
CA ILE A 68 -23.62 -11.34 -9.07
C ILE A 68 -25.10 -11.55 -9.38
N GLU A 69 -25.42 -11.82 -10.65
CA GLU A 69 -26.80 -12.07 -11.11
C GLU A 69 -27.80 -10.98 -10.65
N GLY A 70 -27.43 -9.69 -10.78
CA GLY A 70 -28.29 -8.57 -10.37
C GLY A 70 -28.31 -8.28 -8.87
N THR A 71 -27.58 -9.06 -8.07
CA THR A 71 -27.54 -8.91 -6.60
C THR A 71 -26.21 -8.35 -6.14
N LEU A 72 -26.25 -7.27 -5.35
CA LEU A 72 -25.07 -6.69 -4.72
C LEU A 72 -24.47 -7.68 -3.71
N CYS A 73 -23.18 -7.91 -3.84
CA CYS A 73 -22.44 -8.92 -3.09
C CYS A 73 -21.17 -8.32 -2.47
N ASP A 74 -21.02 -8.56 -1.17
CA ASP A 74 -19.79 -8.30 -0.42
C ASP A 74 -19.04 -9.62 -0.24
N ILE A 75 -17.98 -9.80 -0.99
CA ILE A 75 -17.17 -11.02 -0.96
C ILE A 75 -15.96 -10.78 -0.05
N ARG A 76 -15.78 -11.67 0.92
CA ARG A 76 -14.60 -11.73 1.79
C ARG A 76 -13.77 -12.96 1.45
N PRO A 77 -12.71 -12.82 0.62
CA PRO A 77 -11.85 -13.93 0.28
C PRO A 77 -11.17 -14.50 1.53
N ARG A 78 -11.05 -15.83 1.62
CA ARG A 78 -10.19 -16.46 2.61
C ARG A 78 -8.77 -16.46 2.08
N LEU A 79 -7.98 -15.50 2.55
CA LEU A 79 -6.57 -15.40 2.20
C LEU A 79 -5.77 -16.49 2.95
N ALA A 80 -4.89 -17.18 2.24
CA ALA A 80 -3.93 -18.07 2.89
C ALA A 80 -2.96 -17.22 3.72
N LYS A 81 -2.65 -17.66 4.95
CA LYS A 81 -1.55 -17.09 5.73
C LYS A 81 -0.24 -17.53 5.08
N GLU A 82 0.23 -16.81 4.07
CA GLU A 82 1.54 -17.07 3.51
C GLU A 82 2.62 -16.51 4.44
N ASN A 83 3.61 -17.32 4.80
CA ASN A 83 4.81 -16.88 5.53
C ASN A 83 5.61 -15.90 4.65
N ARG A 84 5.37 -14.60 4.80
CA ARG A 84 6.06 -13.53 4.05
C ARG A 84 7.59 -13.62 4.19
N LYS A 85 8.26 -14.18 3.19
CA LYS A 85 9.61 -13.79 2.77
C LYS A 85 9.53 -13.28 1.32
N LEU A 86 8.89 -12.12 1.14
CA LEU A 86 8.66 -11.53 -0.19
C LEU A 86 9.77 -10.57 -0.63
N TRP A 87 10.84 -10.44 0.15
CA TRP A 87 12.06 -9.74 -0.28
C TRP A 87 13.03 -10.79 -0.81
N PRO A 88 13.50 -10.71 -2.07
CA PRO A 88 14.62 -11.54 -2.47
C PRO A 88 15.80 -11.13 -1.59
N THR A 89 16.19 -12.01 -0.67
CA THR A 89 17.53 -11.98 -0.08
C THR A 89 18.50 -11.94 -1.24
N VAL A 90 19.10 -10.77 -1.49
CA VAL A 90 20.25 -10.65 -2.37
C VAL A 90 21.36 -11.43 -1.68
N ASN A 91 21.46 -12.71 -1.98
CA ASN A 91 22.67 -13.46 -1.70
C ASN A 91 23.74 -12.86 -2.60
N THR A 92 24.66 -12.12 -2.00
CA THR A 92 25.91 -11.70 -2.62
C THR A 92 26.59 -12.95 -3.20
N LEU A 93 26.49 -13.12 -4.51
CA LEU A 93 27.35 -14.04 -5.25
C LEU A 93 28.75 -13.47 -5.15
N ASN A 94 29.57 -14.08 -4.31
CA ASN A 94 31.02 -13.92 -4.34
C ASN A 94 31.50 -14.32 -5.73
N ILE A 95 31.86 -13.34 -6.55
CA ILE A 95 32.72 -13.57 -7.70
C ILE A 95 34.14 -13.50 -7.16
N SER A 96 34.73 -14.69 -7.01
CA SER A 96 36.18 -14.92 -7.09
C SER A 96 36.42 -15.90 -8.21
#